data_AF-A0A6I9RJX1-F1
#
_entry.id   AF-A0A6I9RJX1-F1
#
_cell.length_a   1.000
_cell.length_b   1.000
_cell.length_c   1.000
_cell.angle_alpha   90.00
_cell.angle_beta   90.00
_cell.angle_gamma   90.00
#
_symmetry.space_group_name_H-M   'P 1'
#
loop_
_entity.id
_entity.type
_entity.pdbx_description
1 polymer ?
#
loop_
_entity_poly.entity_id
_entity_poly.type
_entity_poly.pdbx_seq_one_letter_code
_entity_poly.pdbx_strand_id
1 'polypeptide(L)'
;MKAVAHQPVSVAIEASGYAFQFYSEGVFTGSCGTELDHGVAIVGYGTTTDGTKYWIVKNSWGPQWGEKGYVRMERGIKAKHGKCGIAMEASYPIKTSPNPSRREISKDEL
;
A
#
# COMPACT_ATOMS: atom_id res chain seq x y z
N MET A 1 -2.90 11.98 1.86
CA MET A 1 -1.88 12.37 0.85
C MET A 1 -0.56 12.80 1.49
N LYS A 2 -0.56 13.73 2.45
CA LYS A 2 0.69 14.25 3.07
C LYS A 2 1.65 13.14 3.51
N ALA A 3 1.19 12.13 4.25
CA ALA A 3 2.05 11.04 4.72
C ALA A 3 2.81 10.30 3.60
N VAL A 4 2.10 9.89 2.53
CA VAL A 4 2.68 9.14 1.40
C VAL A 4 3.72 9.96 0.63
N ALA A 5 3.63 11.28 0.65
CA ALA A 5 4.63 12.15 0.03
C ALA A 5 5.98 12.16 0.79
N HIS A 6 5.99 11.75 2.07
CA HIS A 6 7.20 11.69 2.88
C HIS A 6 7.80 10.29 2.95
N GLN A 7 6.98 9.24 2.93
CA GLN A 7 7.41 7.85 3.05
C GLN A 7 6.30 6.87 2.64
N PRO A 8 6.63 5.59 2.41
CA PRO A 8 5.62 4.54 2.30
C PRO A 8 4.73 4.46 3.55
N VAL A 9 3.46 4.10 3.35
CA VAL A 9 2.45 4.00 4.42
C VAL A 9 1.82 2.61 4.37
N SER A 10 1.84 1.90 5.49
CA SER A 10 1.14 0.63 5.65
C SER A 10 -0.36 0.91 5.75
N VAL A 11 -1.18 0.12 5.04
CA VAL A 11 -2.64 0.26 5.01
C VAL A 11 -3.31 -1.11 5.00
N ALA A 12 -4.53 -1.17 5.51
CA ALA A 12 -5.42 -2.32 5.31
C ALA A 12 -6.41 -2.05 4.17
N ILE A 13 -6.78 -3.11 3.44
CA ILE A 13 -7.79 -3.10 2.38
C ILE A 13 -8.68 -4.35 2.49
N GLU A 14 -9.83 -4.31 1.81
CA GLU A 14 -10.57 -5.52 1.42
C GLU A 14 -10.01 -6.05 0.09
N ALA A 15 -9.57 -7.31 0.09
CA ALA A 15 -8.90 -7.96 -1.03
C ALA A 15 -9.53 -9.32 -1.41
N SER A 16 -10.62 -9.72 -0.76
CA SER A 16 -11.32 -10.99 -1.01
C SER A 16 -12.20 -10.97 -2.26
N GLY A 17 -12.56 -9.81 -2.80
CA GLY A 17 -13.32 -9.68 -4.04
C GLY A 17 -12.59 -10.21 -5.29
N TYR A 18 -13.31 -10.93 -6.15
CA TYR A 18 -12.78 -11.49 -7.41
C TYR A 18 -12.11 -10.45 -8.31
N ALA A 19 -12.66 -9.22 -8.38
CA ALA A 19 -12.09 -8.15 -9.16
C ALA A 19 -10.67 -7.79 -8.70
N PHE A 20 -10.41 -7.81 -7.39
CA PHE A 20 -9.09 -7.55 -6.83
C PHE A 20 -8.16 -8.75 -7.01
N GLN A 21 -8.63 -9.96 -6.70
CA GLN A 21 -7.83 -11.19 -6.82
C GLN A 21 -7.24 -11.37 -8.23
N PHE A 22 -8.02 -11.07 -9.28
CA PHE A 22 -7.62 -11.23 -10.68
C PHE A 22 -7.14 -9.95 -11.36
N TYR A 23 -6.85 -8.89 -10.59
CA TYR A 23 -6.24 -7.69 -11.15
C TYR A 23 -4.91 -8.01 -11.85
N SER A 24 -4.74 -7.50 -13.07
CA SER A 24 -3.53 -7.65 -13.87
C SER A 24 -2.83 -6.31 -14.16
N GLU A 25 -3.58 -5.30 -14.61
CA GLU A 25 -3.03 -4.02 -15.04
C GLU A 25 -4.05 -2.88 -15.01
N GLY A 26 -3.57 -1.65 -15.19
CA GLY A 26 -4.42 -0.46 -15.26
C GLY A 26 -4.70 0.17 -13.90
N VAL A 27 -5.54 1.20 -13.86
CA VAL A 27 -6.04 1.72 -12.58
C VAL A 27 -7.21 0.84 -12.14
N PHE A 28 -7.07 0.18 -10.99
CA PHE A 28 -8.11 -0.63 -10.39
C PHE A 28 -9.31 0.24 -9.98
N THR A 29 -10.38 0.14 -10.76
CA THR A 29 -11.69 0.76 -10.53
C THR A 29 -12.79 -0.29 -10.24
N GLY A 30 -12.44 -1.58 -10.14
CA GLY A 30 -13.36 -2.68 -9.86
C GLY A 30 -14.10 -2.55 -8.51
N SER A 31 -15.12 -3.39 -8.31
CA SER A 31 -15.88 -3.40 -7.06
C SER A 31 -15.10 -4.08 -5.93
N CYS A 32 -15.19 -3.48 -4.75
CA CYS A 32 -14.72 -3.98 -3.46
C CYS A 32 -15.55 -3.28 -2.37
N GLY A 33 -15.77 -3.95 -1.25
CA GLY A 33 -16.34 -3.44 -0.01
C GLY A 33 -15.27 -2.78 0.89
N THR A 34 -15.50 -2.88 2.19
CA THR A 34 -14.66 -2.25 3.24
C THR A 34 -14.45 -3.16 4.44
N GLU A 35 -14.72 -4.46 4.29
CA GLU A 35 -14.40 -5.48 5.30
C GLU A 35 -12.91 -5.80 5.18
N LEU A 36 -12.10 -5.07 5.96
CA LEU A 36 -10.64 -5.11 5.86
C LEU A 36 -10.12 -6.51 6.21
N ASP A 37 -9.39 -7.13 5.28
CA ASP A 37 -8.89 -8.51 5.41
C ASP A 37 -7.42 -8.66 5.03
N HIS A 38 -6.79 -7.62 4.46
CA HIS A 38 -5.44 -7.72 3.90
C HIS A 38 -4.58 -6.48 4.14
N GLY A 39 -3.33 -6.70 4.53
CA GLY A 39 -2.33 -5.66 4.79
C GLY A 39 -1.40 -5.43 3.60
N VAL A 40 -1.28 -4.19 3.15
CA VAL A 40 -0.45 -3.76 2.01
C VAL A 40 0.26 -2.42 2.31
N ALA A 41 1.08 -1.92 1.38
CA ALA A 41 1.74 -0.63 1.54
C ALA A 41 1.53 0.28 0.34
N ILE A 42 1.10 1.52 0.59
CA ILE A 42 1.13 2.59 -0.41
C ILE A 42 2.57 3.08 -0.52
N VAL A 43 3.16 2.98 -1.71
CA VAL A 43 4.54 3.39 -2.00
C VAL A 43 4.62 4.62 -2.90
N GLY A 44 3.48 5.11 -3.40
CA GLY A 44 3.42 6.30 -4.22
C GLY A 44 2.00 6.65 -4.65
N TYR A 45 1.87 7.69 -5.47
CA TYR A 45 0.62 8.10 -6.08
C TYR A 45 0.91 8.79 -7.41
N GLY A 46 -0.11 8.85 -8.26
CA GLY A 46 0.00 9.51 -9.55
C GLY A 46 -1.33 9.98 -10.08
N THR A 47 -1.30 10.37 -11.35
CA THR A 47 -2.45 10.69 -12.17
C THR A 47 -2.12 10.22 -13.59
N THR A 48 -3.03 9.49 -14.21
CA THR A 48 -2.92 9.07 -15.62
C THR A 48 -3.11 10.29 -16.54
N THR A 49 -2.79 10.13 -17.82
CA THR A 49 -2.94 11.19 -18.83
C THR A 49 -4.39 11.64 -19.00
N ASP A 50 -5.36 10.75 -18.78
CA ASP A 50 -6.80 11.04 -18.80
C ASP A 50 -7.34 11.68 -17.50
N GLY A 51 -6.47 11.92 -16.51
CA GLY A 51 -6.83 12.58 -15.25
C GLY A 51 -7.24 11.63 -14.12
N THR A 52 -7.24 10.31 -14.32
CA THR A 52 -7.54 9.33 -13.27
C THR A 52 -6.43 9.32 -12.21
N LYS A 53 -6.80 9.66 -10.97
CA LYS A 53 -5.88 9.67 -9.83
C LYS A 53 -5.76 8.27 -9.23
N TYR A 54 -4.55 7.87 -8.88
CA TYR A 54 -4.30 6.55 -8.27
C TYR A 54 -3.28 6.59 -7.14
N TRP A 55 -3.34 5.56 -6.28
CA TRP A 55 -2.29 5.11 -5.37
C TRP A 55 -1.46 4.03 -6.06
N ILE A 56 -0.16 3.97 -5.79
CA ILE A 56 0.67 2.82 -6.15
C ILE A 56 0.81 1.99 -4.89
N VAL A 57 0.28 0.77 -4.92
CA VAL A 57 0.21 -0.11 -3.76
C VAL A 57 1.05 -1.35 -4.03
N LYS A 58 1.99 -1.64 -3.11
CA LYS A 58 2.80 -2.85 -3.12
C LYS A 58 2.03 -3.97 -2.42
N ASN A 59 1.81 -5.07 -3.13
CA ASN A 59 1.18 -6.27 -2.59
C ASN A 59 2.23 -7.30 -2.16
N SER A 60 1.79 -8.39 -1.52
CA SER A 60 2.61 -9.47 -0.97
C SER A 60 2.37 -10.83 -1.66
N TRP A 61 1.69 -10.86 -2.81
CA TRP A 61 1.33 -12.09 -3.55
C TRP A 61 2.29 -12.47 -4.67
N GLY A 62 3.53 -11.97 -4.61
CA GLY A 62 4.57 -12.23 -5.60
C GLY A 62 4.49 -11.35 -6.85
N PRO A 63 5.55 -11.34 -7.67
CA PRO A 63 5.66 -10.44 -8.82
C PRO A 63 4.78 -10.85 -10.01
N GLN A 64 4.25 -12.07 -10.05
CA GLN A 64 3.37 -12.54 -11.12
C GLN A 64 1.96 -11.93 -11.03
N TRP A 65 1.58 -11.42 -9.86
CA TRP A 65 0.29 -10.78 -9.64
C TRP A 65 0.34 -9.30 -10.01
N GLY A 66 -0.69 -8.80 -10.70
CA GLY A 66 -0.80 -7.39 -11.05
C GLY A 66 0.38 -6.86 -11.86
N GLU A 67 0.71 -5.59 -11.64
CA GLU A 67 1.80 -4.89 -12.32
C GLU A 67 3.13 -5.18 -11.61
N LYS A 68 3.67 -6.39 -11.81
CA LYS A 68 4.91 -6.85 -11.16
C LYS A 68 4.82 -6.88 -9.62
N GLY A 69 3.67 -7.29 -9.07
CA GLY A 69 3.38 -7.32 -7.64
C GLY A 69 2.75 -6.04 -7.08
N TYR A 70 2.36 -5.10 -7.95
CA TYR A 70 1.75 -3.83 -7.57
C TYR A 70 0.35 -3.68 -8.16
N VAL A 71 -0.46 -2.82 -7.55
CA VAL A 71 -1.73 -2.35 -8.09
C VAL A 71 -1.78 -0.82 -8.07
N ARG A 72 -2.26 -0.23 -9.16
CA ARG A 72 -2.62 1.20 -9.19
C ARG A 72 -4.07 1.34 -8.75
N MET A 73 -4.32 1.65 -7.49
CA MET A 73 -5.68 1.71 -6.95
C MET A 73 -6.29 3.11 -7.11
N GLU A 74 -7.53 3.21 -7.58
CA GLU A 74 -8.22 4.50 -7.75
C GLU A 74 -8.22 5.34 -6.47
N ARG A 75 -7.90 6.64 -6.61
CA ARG A 75 -7.74 7.58 -5.50
C ARG A 75 -8.62 8.80 -5.68
N GLY A 76 -9.06 9.38 -4.57
CA GLY A 76 -9.85 10.61 -4.58
C GLY A 76 -11.31 10.38 -4.96
N ILE A 77 -11.80 9.16 -4.75
CA ILE A 77 -13.22 8.83 -4.83
C ILE A 77 -14.02 9.57 -3.75
N LYS A 78 -15.34 9.70 -3.93
CA LYS A 78 -16.22 10.38 -2.96
C LYS A 78 -16.24 9.72 -1.59
N ALA A 79 -16.06 8.39 -1.55
CA ALA A 79 -16.11 7.64 -0.32
C ALA A 79 -14.89 7.91 0.57
N LYS A 80 -15.12 8.38 1.80
CA LYS A 80 -14.07 8.80 2.74
C LYS A 80 -13.14 7.66 3.15
N HIS A 81 -13.65 6.43 3.17
CA HIS A 81 -12.87 5.23 3.45
C HIS A 81 -11.87 4.88 2.32
N GLY A 82 -11.95 5.55 1.17
CA GLY A 82 -11.13 5.24 0.00
C GLY A 82 -11.53 3.92 -0.67
N LYS A 83 -10.97 3.66 -1.85
CA LYS A 83 -11.22 2.42 -2.60
C LYS A 83 -10.80 1.22 -1.74
N CYS A 84 -11.67 0.23 -1.63
CA CYS A 84 -11.46 -0.98 -0.83
C CYS A 84 -11.10 -0.74 0.65
N GLY A 85 -11.50 0.41 1.22
CA GLY A 85 -11.17 0.76 2.60
C GLY A 85 -9.74 1.26 2.85
N ILE A 86 -8.96 1.53 1.79
CA ILE A 86 -7.52 1.89 1.88
C ILE A 86 -7.19 3.11 2.77
N ALA A 87 -8.18 3.95 3.10
CA ALA A 87 -8.00 5.12 3.96
C ALA A 87 -8.58 4.93 5.39
N MET A 88 -9.03 3.74 5.75
CA MET A 88 -9.62 3.43 7.06
C MET A 88 -8.55 3.19 8.13
N GLU A 89 -7.58 2.31 7.84
CA GLU A 89 -6.51 1.95 8.77
C GLU A 89 -5.15 2.14 8.11
N ALA A 90 -4.58 3.33 8.28
CA ALA A 90 -3.27 3.70 7.74
C ALA A 90 -2.30 4.06 8.86
N SER A 91 -1.09 3.52 8.81
CA SER A 91 -0.03 3.81 9.77
C SER A 91 1.35 3.83 9.11
N TYR A 92 2.29 4.52 9.75
CA TYR A 92 3.66 4.60 9.28
C TYR A 92 4.62 4.70 10.46
N PRO A 93 5.83 4.12 10.36
CA PRO A 93 6.85 4.30 11.38
C PRO A 93 7.41 5.73 11.35
N ILE A 94 7.94 6.17 12.48
CA ILE A 94 8.70 7.42 12.58
C ILE A 94 10.15 7.05 12.91
N LYS A 95 11.07 7.58 12.11
CA LYS A 95 12.51 7.43 12.33
C LYS A 95 13.14 8.81 12.54
N THR A 96 13.61 9.08 13.76
CA THR A 96 14.21 10.37 14.14
C THR A 96 15.73 10.33 14.30
N SER A 97 16.34 9.14 14.36
CA SER A 97 17.77 8.97 14.55
C SER A 97 18.36 7.98 13.53
N PRO A 98 19.69 8.00 13.27
CA PRO A 98 20.37 6.98 12.48
C PRO A 98 20.24 5.57 13.09
N ASN A 99 20.52 4.52 12.30
CA ASN A 99 20.57 3.16 12.84
C ASN A 99 21.72 3.04 13.86
N PRO A 100 21.55 2.27 14.95
CA PRO A 100 22.65 2.04 15.89
C PRO A 100 23.84 1.42 15.18
N SER A 101 25.05 1.89 15.48
CA SER A 101 26.27 1.23 15.02
C SER A 101 26.31 -0.19 15.59
N ARG A 102 26.63 -1.19 14.76
CA ARG A 102 26.87 -2.55 15.23
C ARG A 102 28.01 -2.51 16.27
N ARG A 103 27.68 -2.53 17.57
CA ARG A 103 28.67 -2.90 18.58
C ARG A 103 28.95 -4.38 18.36
N GLU A 104 30.21 -4.74 18.20
CA GLU A 104 30.62 -6.14 18.31
C GLU A 104 30.10 -6.65 19.66
N ILE A 105 29.23 -7.65 19.63
CA ILE A 105 28.87 -8.38 20.83
C ILE A 105 30.19 -9.01 21.30
N SER A 106 30.78 -8.50 22.39
CA SER A 106 31.96 -9.15 22.97
C SER A 106 31.53 -10.57 23.36
N LYS A 107 32.35 -11.55 23.03
CA LYS A 107 32.06 -12.98 23.18
C LYS A 107 32.14 -13.46 24.63
N ASP A 108 31.94 -12.57 25.61
CA ASP A 108 32.24 -12.84 27.02
C ASP A 108 31.02 -13.24 27.87
N GLU A 109 29.88 -13.55 27.24
CA GLU A 109 28.72 -14.14 27.94
C GLU A 109 28.37 -15.53 27.35
N LEU A 110 29.30 -16.47 27.51
CA LEU A 110 29.05 -17.92 27.48
C LEU A 110 29.50 -18.54 28.80
#